data_AF-A0A847FIT1-F1
#
_entry.id   AF-A0A847FIT1-F1
#
_cell.length_a   1.000
_cell.length_b   1.000
_cell.length_c   1.000
_cell.angle_alpha   90.00
_cell.angle_beta   90.00
_cell.angle_gamma   90.00
#
_symmetry.space_group_name_H-M   'P 1'
#
loop_
_entity.id
_entity.type
_entity.pdbx_description
1 polymer ?
#
loop_
_entity_poly.entity_id
_entity_poly.type
_entity_poly.pdbx_seq_one_letter_code
_entity_poly.pdbx_strand_id
1 'polypeptide(L)'
;MMKRHLLCWLALLIVFCASCGGKDAPANELPFCPRPAGTPHYLTVPPELLPTPLPFSTAGPVEIGGKTVLVDRIVEGPLCNDTWSGTIYVSCNVQVYPWEGQPTFLDDCGLTIEPGTVVYVADHGDEPYYKGCSCHYGPGEP
;
A
#
# COMPACT_ATOMS: atom_id res chain seq x y z
N MET A 1 -12.10 55.65 12.54
CA MET A 1 -11.19 55.05 11.53
C MET A 1 -10.79 53.64 11.99
N MET A 2 -11.70 52.65 11.98
CA MET A 2 -11.44 51.28 12.48
C MET A 2 -12.18 50.18 11.69
N LYS A 3 -12.83 50.51 10.57
CA LYS A 3 -13.75 49.59 9.87
C LYS A 3 -13.17 48.87 8.65
N ARG A 4 -11.96 49.24 8.20
CA ARG A 4 -11.32 48.65 7.00
C ARG A 4 -10.38 47.47 7.31
N HIS A 5 -9.83 47.40 8.53
CA HIS A 5 -8.92 46.31 8.90
C HIS A 5 -9.66 45.03 9.35
N LEU A 6 -10.89 45.17 9.86
CA LEU A 6 -11.69 44.03 10.32
C LEU A 6 -12.26 43.18 9.14
N LEU A 7 -12.47 43.78 7.97
CA LEU A 7 -12.91 43.04 6.78
C LEU A 7 -11.79 42.25 6.11
N CYS A 8 -10.53 42.72 6.17
CA CYS A 8 -9.40 41.97 5.60
C CYS A 8 -9.05 40.72 6.41
N TRP A 9 -9.28 40.73 7.73
CA TRP A 9 -9.00 39.58 8.59
C TRP A 9 -10.07 38.49 8.50
N LEU A 10 -11.32 38.85 8.19
CA LEU A 10 -12.39 37.86 7.97
C LEU A 10 -12.23 37.11 6.63
N ALA A 11 -11.63 37.74 5.61
CA ALA A 11 -11.43 37.10 4.31
C ALA A 11 -10.30 36.06 4.31
N LEU A 12 -9.30 36.19 5.19
CA LEU A 12 -8.16 35.28 5.26
C LEU A 12 -8.47 33.96 6.01
N LEU A 13 -9.51 33.95 6.84
CA LEU A 13 -9.94 32.77 7.60
C LEU A 13 -10.80 31.78 6.81
N ILE A 14 -11.36 32.19 5.66
CA ILE A 14 -12.23 31.33 4.84
C ILE A 14 -11.42 30.40 3.91
N VAL A 15 -10.13 30.67 3.70
CA VAL A 15 -9.29 29.89 2.78
C VAL A 15 -8.71 28.61 3.41
N PHE A 16 -8.85 28.40 4.73
CA PHE A 16 -8.25 27.26 5.43
C PHE A 16 -9.18 26.06 5.68
N CYS A 17 -10.41 26.03 5.14
CA CYS A 17 -11.36 24.93 5.36
C CYS A 17 -11.53 23.98 4.17
N ALA A 18 -10.61 23.96 3.20
CA ALA A 18 -10.67 23.05 2.04
C ALA A 18 -9.47 22.08 2.02
N SER A 19 -9.17 21.45 3.15
CA SER A 19 -8.29 20.28 3.22
C SER A 19 -8.57 19.51 4.50
N CYS A 20 -9.77 18.94 4.57
CA CYS A 20 -10.00 17.81 5.45
C CYS A 20 -9.93 16.57 4.57
N GLY A 21 -8.85 15.81 4.72
CA GLY A 21 -8.83 14.45 4.24
C GLY A 21 -9.94 13.65 4.90
N GLY A 22 -10.46 12.68 4.14
CA GLY A 22 -11.19 11.57 4.72
C GLY A 22 -12.55 11.32 4.09
N LYS A 23 -12.59 10.20 3.37
CA LYS A 23 -13.70 9.25 3.32
C LYS A 23 -14.92 9.78 2.58
N ASP A 24 -14.92 9.58 1.26
CA ASP A 24 -16.07 9.15 0.45
C ASP A 24 -15.65 9.26 -1.03
N ALA A 25 -14.77 8.35 -1.46
CA ALA A 25 -14.57 8.11 -2.89
C ALA A 25 -15.91 7.60 -3.46
N PRO A 26 -16.50 8.24 -4.49
CA PRO A 26 -17.74 7.78 -5.09
C PRO A 26 -17.55 6.36 -5.64
N ALA A 27 -18.58 5.52 -5.59
CA ALA A 27 -18.55 4.13 -6.08
C ALA A 27 -18.23 3.94 -7.58
N ASN A 28 -17.95 5.03 -8.30
CA ASN A 28 -17.52 5.08 -9.70
C ASN A 28 -16.03 5.43 -9.86
N GLU A 29 -15.28 5.58 -8.77
CA GLU A 29 -13.83 5.70 -8.83
C GLU A 29 -13.25 4.31 -9.13
N LEU A 30 -12.50 4.21 -10.23
CA LEU A 30 -11.87 2.94 -10.61
C LEU A 30 -10.96 2.51 -9.44
N PRO A 31 -10.97 1.23 -9.05
CA PRO A 31 -10.07 0.76 -8.00
C PRO A 31 -8.63 1.12 -8.39
N PHE A 32 -7.81 1.53 -7.41
CA PHE A 32 -6.38 1.84 -7.64
C PHE A 32 -5.68 0.73 -8.42
N CYS A 33 -6.08 -0.51 -8.17
CA CYS A 33 -5.62 -1.69 -8.86
C CYS A 33 -6.75 -2.43 -9.58
N PRO A 34 -7.02 -2.11 -10.86
CA PRO A 34 -7.84 -2.98 -11.70
C PRO A 34 -7.03 -4.25 -12.01
N ARG A 35 -7.46 -5.40 -11.45
CA ARG A 35 -6.84 -6.70 -11.75
C ARG A 35 -7.34 -7.26 -13.08
N PRO A 36 -6.49 -7.97 -13.86
CA PRO A 36 -6.93 -8.69 -15.05
C PRO A 36 -8.04 -9.69 -14.69
N ALA A 37 -9.04 -9.81 -15.58
CA ALA A 37 -10.12 -10.76 -15.40
C ALA A 37 -9.58 -12.19 -15.33
N GLY A 38 -9.94 -12.94 -14.28
CA GLY A 38 -9.49 -14.31 -14.07
C GLY A 38 -8.23 -14.46 -13.22
N THR A 39 -7.58 -13.37 -12.78
CA THR A 39 -6.48 -13.45 -11.81
C THR A 39 -7.05 -13.66 -10.41
N PRO A 40 -6.72 -14.77 -9.71
CA PRO A 40 -7.16 -14.99 -8.34
C PRO A 40 -6.57 -13.91 -7.42
N HIS A 41 -7.40 -13.33 -6.57
CA HIS A 41 -6.94 -12.44 -5.48
C HIS A 41 -6.49 -13.26 -4.26
N TYR A 42 -7.18 -14.37 -4.00
CA TYR A 42 -6.96 -15.17 -2.81
C TYR A 42 -6.16 -16.43 -3.10
N LEU A 43 -5.18 -16.68 -2.24
CA LEU A 43 -4.45 -17.93 -2.16
C LEU A 43 -5.37 -19.05 -1.65
N THR A 44 -5.23 -20.23 -2.24
CA THR A 44 -5.96 -21.45 -1.84
C THR A 44 -5.03 -22.57 -1.38
N VAL A 45 -3.72 -22.39 -1.54
CA VAL A 45 -2.69 -23.35 -1.15
C VAL A 45 -2.11 -22.96 0.20
N PRO A 46 -1.81 -23.93 1.09
CA PRO A 46 -1.15 -23.66 2.38
C PRO A 46 0.20 -22.94 2.23
N PRO A 47 0.61 -22.09 3.20
CA PRO A 47 1.85 -21.31 3.12
C PRO A 47 3.10 -22.15 2.86
N GLU A 48 3.17 -23.34 3.45
CA GLU A 48 4.32 -24.26 3.35
C GLU A 48 4.50 -24.85 1.95
N LEU A 49 3.46 -24.77 1.13
CA LEU A 49 3.44 -25.27 -0.25
C LEU A 49 3.58 -24.14 -1.27
N LEU A 50 3.68 -22.89 -0.82
CA LEU A 50 3.96 -21.78 -1.72
C LEU A 50 5.35 -21.92 -2.34
N PRO A 51 5.51 -21.59 -3.64
CA PRO A 51 6.83 -21.54 -4.23
C PRO A 51 7.67 -20.51 -3.47
N THR A 52 8.93 -20.87 -3.17
CA THR A 52 9.86 -19.90 -2.60
C THR A 52 9.93 -18.69 -3.52
N PRO A 53 9.75 -17.46 -3.00
CA PRO A 53 9.89 -16.25 -3.79
C PRO A 53 11.23 -16.26 -4.51
N LEU A 54 11.22 -15.97 -5.80
CA LEU A 54 12.48 -15.87 -6.53
C LEU A 54 13.30 -14.74 -5.88
N PRO A 55 14.57 -14.99 -5.55
CA PRO A 55 15.42 -14.04 -4.81
C PRO A 55 15.65 -12.71 -5.56
N PHE A 56 15.23 -12.65 -6.82
CA PHE A 56 15.33 -11.50 -7.70
C PHE A 56 14.01 -11.25 -8.40
N SER A 57 12.93 -11.05 -7.65
CA SER A 57 11.83 -10.27 -8.24
C SER A 57 12.45 -8.96 -8.74
N THR A 58 12.16 -8.64 -10.01
CA THR A 58 12.99 -7.78 -10.83
C THR A 58 13.07 -6.37 -10.24
N ALA A 59 14.26 -5.93 -9.83
CA ALA A 59 14.54 -4.51 -9.64
C ALA A 59 14.22 -3.75 -10.93
N GLY A 60 13.54 -2.62 -10.84
CA GLY A 60 13.04 -1.98 -12.05
C GLY A 60 12.38 -0.64 -11.84
N PRO A 61 12.11 0.09 -12.94
CA PRO A 61 11.36 1.33 -12.88
C PRO A 61 9.87 1.07 -12.66
N VAL A 62 9.25 1.86 -11.79
CA VAL A 62 7.81 1.85 -11.52
C VAL A 62 7.30 3.30 -11.47
N GLU A 63 6.10 3.56 -11.97
CA GLU A 63 5.44 4.85 -11.82
C GLU A 63 4.75 4.94 -10.46
N ILE A 64 5.17 5.88 -9.63
CA ILE A 64 4.60 6.16 -8.29
C ILE A 64 4.28 7.65 -8.24
N GLY A 65 3.00 7.99 -8.09
CA GLY A 65 2.58 9.40 -8.02
C GLY A 65 2.98 10.23 -9.26
N GLY A 66 2.97 9.61 -10.44
CA GLY A 66 3.33 10.25 -11.72
C GLY A 66 4.82 10.48 -11.93
N LYS A 67 5.67 9.76 -11.17
CA LYS A 67 7.13 9.78 -11.33
C LYS A 67 7.65 8.36 -11.47
N THR A 68 8.61 8.19 -12.37
CA THR A 68 9.41 6.96 -12.44
C THR A 68 10.34 6.87 -11.24
N VAL A 69 10.17 5.83 -10.42
CA VAL A 69 11.01 5.46 -9.28
C VAL A 69 11.69 4.14 -9.60
N LEU A 70 13.00 4.06 -9.35
CA LEU A 70 13.73 2.80 -9.41
C LEU A 70 13.54 2.07 -8.08
N VAL A 71 12.94 0.89 -8.11
CA VAL A 71 12.74 0.05 -6.93
C VAL A 71 13.67 -1.15 -6.97
N ASP A 72 14.06 -1.62 -5.78
CA ASP A 72 14.93 -2.78 -5.62
C ASP A 72 14.18 -4.08 -5.92
N ARG A 73 12.84 -4.06 -5.78
CA ARG A 73 11.99 -5.25 -5.96
C ARG A 73 10.56 -4.90 -6.36
N ILE A 74 9.99 -5.67 -7.28
CA ILE A 74 8.56 -5.61 -7.68
C ILE A 74 7.86 -6.91 -7.27
N VAL A 75 7.07 -6.87 -6.21
CA VAL A 75 6.37 -8.04 -5.66
C VAL A 75 5.09 -8.30 -6.44
N GLU A 76 4.97 -9.51 -6.97
CA GLU A 76 3.78 -10.04 -7.65
C GLU A 76 3.52 -11.47 -7.15
N GLY A 77 2.28 -11.96 -7.30
CA GLY A 77 1.92 -13.30 -6.84
C GLY A 77 1.80 -13.39 -5.31
N PRO A 78 2.05 -14.58 -4.71
CA PRO A 78 1.86 -14.78 -3.28
C PRO A 78 2.67 -13.80 -2.43
N LEU A 79 1.99 -13.00 -1.62
CA LEU A 79 2.60 -12.09 -0.68
C LEU A 79 2.81 -12.85 0.64
N CYS A 80 3.81 -13.73 0.64
CA CYS A 80 4.12 -14.64 1.73
C CYS A 80 5.53 -15.20 1.65
N ASN A 81 6.09 -15.61 2.79
CA ASN A 81 7.33 -16.39 2.92
C ASN A 81 8.52 -15.78 2.19
N ASP A 82 8.73 -14.47 2.36
CA ASP A 82 9.79 -13.70 1.72
C ASP A 82 10.59 -12.89 2.75
N THR A 83 11.72 -12.34 2.31
CA THR A 83 12.47 -11.35 3.08
C THR A 83 12.74 -10.13 2.20
N TRP A 84 12.33 -8.96 2.70
CA TRP A 84 12.37 -7.71 1.95
C TRP A 84 13.35 -6.72 2.56
N SER A 85 14.13 -6.06 1.72
CA SER A 85 15.06 -4.98 2.10
C SER A 85 15.11 -3.92 0.99
N GLY A 86 15.22 -2.64 1.36
CA GLY A 86 15.36 -1.53 0.41
C GLY A 86 14.03 -0.90 0.00
N THR A 87 13.87 -0.60 -1.27
CA THR A 87 12.65 -0.01 -1.85
C THR A 87 11.86 -1.09 -2.56
N ILE A 88 10.68 -1.41 -2.03
CA ILE A 88 9.82 -2.48 -2.51
C ILE A 88 8.55 -1.88 -3.13
N TYR A 89 8.13 -2.40 -4.27
CA TYR A 89 6.84 -2.08 -4.86
C TYR A 89 5.95 -3.33 -4.90
N VAL A 90 4.81 -3.29 -4.21
CA VAL A 90 3.78 -4.33 -4.19
C VAL A 90 2.78 -4.02 -5.31
N SER A 91 2.78 -4.83 -6.36
CA SER A 91 1.98 -4.60 -7.56
C SER A 91 0.52 -5.02 -7.39
N CYS A 92 -0.34 -4.67 -8.35
CA CYS A 92 -1.74 -5.11 -8.38
C CYS A 92 -1.92 -6.63 -8.55
N ASN A 93 -0.86 -7.35 -8.91
CA ASN A 93 -0.90 -8.79 -9.18
C ASN A 93 -0.56 -9.64 -7.94
N VAL A 94 -0.54 -9.04 -6.76
CA VAL A 94 -0.33 -9.79 -5.52
C VAL A 94 -1.54 -10.64 -5.16
N GLN A 95 -1.24 -11.73 -4.47
CA GLN A 95 -2.19 -12.71 -3.96
C GLN A 95 -1.98 -12.85 -2.46
N VAL A 96 -3.07 -12.88 -1.72
CA VAL A 96 -3.06 -12.88 -0.24
C VAL A 96 -4.00 -13.98 0.26
N TYR A 97 -3.86 -14.41 1.51
CA TYR A 97 -4.86 -15.32 2.10
C TYR A 97 -6.20 -14.62 2.31
N PRO A 98 -7.33 -15.33 2.28
CA PRO A 98 -8.63 -14.74 2.63
C PRO A 98 -8.69 -14.39 4.12
N TRP A 99 -9.43 -13.34 4.45
CA TRP A 99 -9.70 -12.90 5.83
C TRP A 99 -11.15 -12.45 5.97
N GLU A 100 -11.62 -12.36 7.22
CA GLU A 100 -12.92 -11.77 7.56
C GLU A 100 -12.73 -10.59 8.51
N GLY A 101 -13.25 -9.42 8.16
CA GLY A 101 -13.11 -8.21 8.96
C GLY A 101 -11.72 -7.59 8.83
N GLN A 102 -10.85 -7.83 9.82
CA GLN A 102 -9.49 -7.27 9.86
C GLN A 102 -8.56 -8.06 8.92
N PRO A 103 -7.70 -7.42 8.12
CA PRO A 103 -6.76 -8.12 7.24
C PRO A 103 -5.67 -8.84 8.02
N THR A 104 -5.81 -10.15 8.14
CA THR A 104 -4.87 -11.08 8.82
C THR A 104 -4.06 -11.90 7.83
N PHE A 105 -4.02 -11.51 6.56
CA PHE A 105 -3.45 -12.35 5.51
C PHE A 105 -1.91 -12.46 5.53
N LEU A 106 -1.25 -11.76 6.46
CA LEU A 106 0.17 -11.94 6.77
C LEU A 106 0.38 -12.86 7.98
N ASP A 107 -0.70 -13.34 8.62
CA ASP A 107 -0.61 -14.30 9.71
C ASP A 107 -0.05 -15.63 9.21
N ASP A 108 0.84 -16.22 10.01
CA ASP A 108 1.55 -17.47 9.69
C ASP A 108 2.29 -17.45 8.35
N CYS A 109 2.59 -16.26 7.82
CA CYS A 109 3.00 -16.06 6.45
C CYS A 109 4.50 -15.76 6.27
N GLY A 110 5.35 -16.02 7.28
CA GLY A 110 6.82 -15.99 7.19
C GLY A 110 7.48 -14.76 6.56
N LEU A 111 6.76 -13.65 6.39
CA LEU A 111 7.22 -12.46 5.69
C LEU A 111 8.05 -11.60 6.64
N THR A 112 9.31 -11.40 6.30
CA THR A 112 10.22 -10.52 7.05
C THR A 112 10.46 -9.24 6.25
N ILE A 113 10.26 -8.08 6.87
CA ILE A 113 10.54 -6.77 6.28
C ILE A 113 11.65 -6.12 7.10
N GLU A 114 12.84 -5.99 6.52
CA GLU A 114 14.02 -5.49 7.20
C GLU A 114 13.86 -4.00 7.59
N PRO A 115 14.47 -3.55 8.70
CA PRO A 115 14.46 -2.15 9.10
C PRO A 115 14.95 -1.22 7.99
N GLY A 116 14.28 -0.07 7.84
CA GLY A 116 14.61 0.91 6.80
C GLY A 116 14.05 0.58 5.40
N THR A 117 13.33 -0.54 5.26
CA THR A 117 12.60 -0.86 4.03
C THR A 117 11.42 0.10 3.83
N VAL A 118 11.27 0.60 2.61
CA VAL A 118 10.10 1.38 2.18
C VAL A 118 9.27 0.51 1.24
N VAL A 119 8.00 0.31 1.58
CA VAL A 119 7.08 -0.49 0.76
C VAL A 119 6.04 0.43 0.16
N TYR A 120 6.00 0.54 -1.17
CA TYR A 120 4.94 1.19 -1.91
C TYR A 120 3.91 0.14 -2.32
N VAL A 121 2.62 0.43 -2.16
CA VAL A 121 1.55 -0.56 -2.43
C VAL A 121 0.54 -0.01 -3.41
N ALA A 122 0.42 -0.67 -4.56
CA ALA A 122 -0.46 -0.25 -5.64
C ALA A 122 -1.95 -0.28 -5.21
N ASP A 123 -2.38 -1.30 -4.45
CA ASP A 123 -3.75 -1.39 -3.91
C ASP A 123 -4.09 -0.26 -2.90
N HIS A 124 -3.08 0.47 -2.41
CA HIS A 124 -3.24 1.65 -1.54
C HIS A 124 -2.90 2.96 -2.26
N GLY A 125 -2.96 3.00 -3.58
CA GLY A 125 -2.69 4.21 -4.37
C GLY A 125 -1.24 4.67 -4.30
N ASP A 126 -0.32 3.72 -4.28
CA ASP A 126 1.13 3.92 -4.17
C ASP A 126 1.58 4.61 -2.88
N GLU A 127 0.79 4.52 -1.81
CA GLU A 127 1.16 5.06 -0.50
C GLU A 127 2.45 4.38 0.03
N PRO A 128 3.43 5.15 0.54
CA PRO A 128 4.63 4.58 1.13
C PRO A 128 4.42 4.13 2.59
N TYR A 129 4.88 2.92 2.88
CA TYR A 129 4.88 2.31 4.20
C TYR A 129 6.31 2.11 4.70
N TYR A 130 6.73 2.94 5.66
CA TYR A 130 8.08 2.94 6.24
C TYR A 130 8.26 2.01 7.44
N LYS A 131 7.15 1.43 7.93
CA LYS A 131 7.11 0.52 9.09
C LYS A 131 6.58 -0.86 8.68
N GLY A 132 6.84 -1.23 7.43
CA GLY A 132 6.27 -2.43 6.82
C GLY A 132 4.74 -2.38 6.73
N CYS A 133 4.14 -3.55 6.55
CA CYS A 133 2.71 -3.73 6.30
C CYS A 133 1.87 -3.89 7.58
N SER A 134 2.26 -3.24 8.68
CA SER A 134 1.68 -3.44 10.03
C SER A 134 0.16 -3.25 10.20
N CYS A 135 -0.52 -2.63 9.22
CA CYS A 135 -1.99 -2.57 9.18
C CYS A 135 -2.64 -3.91 8.84
N HIS A 136 -1.89 -4.80 8.19
CA HIS A 136 -2.25 -6.17 7.89
C HIS A 136 -1.49 -7.03 8.90
N TYR A 137 -2.22 -7.63 9.83
CA TYR A 137 -1.57 -8.39 10.88
C TYR A 137 -0.91 -9.63 10.25
N GLY A 138 0.39 -9.76 10.53
CA GLY A 138 1.04 -11.04 10.75
C GLY A 138 1.22 -11.25 12.25
N PRO A 139 1.80 -12.36 12.75
CA PRO A 139 2.11 -12.49 14.16
C PRO A 139 3.09 -11.38 14.56
N GLY A 140 2.54 -10.28 15.04
CA GLY A 140 3.26 -9.31 15.83
C GLY A 140 3.52 -9.99 17.16
N GLU A 141 4.79 -9.95 17.60
CA GLU A 141 5.04 -10.03 19.03
C GLU A 141 4.14 -9.00 19.76
N PRO A 142 3.63 -9.36 20.95
CA PRO A 142 2.64 -8.60 21.71
C PRO A 142 3.04 -7.14 21.99
#